data_AF-Q0YQ71-F1
#
_entry.id   AF-Q0YQ71-F1
#
_cell.length_a   1.000
_cell.length_b   1.000
_cell.length_c   1.000
_cell.angle_alpha   90.00
_cell.angle_beta   90.00
_cell.angle_gamma   90.00
#
_symmetry.space_group_name_H-M   'P 1'
#
loop_
_entity.id
_entity.type
_entity.pdbx_description
1 polymer ?
#
loop_
_entity_poly.entity_id
_entity_poly.type
_entity_poly.pdbx_seq_one_letter_code
_entity_poly.pdbx_strand_id
1 'polypeptide(L)'
;TQADKGIREDKIWISKFMELGKGLWGDNPADLETLLDLFLAHLDHYERVLILRALQKAPNWIYELVEVPKALLMLAGSGKLEMKTESRQFPKPGYCFVREGETELFQLYFDGGSERKLQLKNLLKCRCMVHARWEFTIPEA
;
A
#
# COMPACT_ATOMS: atom_id res chain seq x y z
N THR A 1 2.00 -5.45 -8.89
CA THR A 1 3.43 -5.82 -8.96
C THR A 1 4.26 -4.66 -8.42
N GLN A 2 5.47 -4.91 -7.92
CA GLN A 2 6.37 -3.86 -7.44
C GLN A 2 7.76 -4.05 -8.07
N ALA A 3 8.29 -3.01 -8.71
CA ALA A 3 9.59 -3.06 -9.40
C ALA A 3 10.25 -1.66 -9.45
N ASP A 4 10.04 -0.85 -8.43
CA ASP A 4 10.58 0.52 -8.36
C ASP A 4 12.08 0.53 -8.00
N LYS A 5 12.78 1.62 -8.32
CA LYS A 5 14.23 1.76 -8.08
C LYS A 5 14.61 1.80 -6.59
N GLY A 6 13.68 2.19 -5.72
CA GLY A 6 13.89 2.34 -4.28
C GLY A 6 13.31 1.19 -3.47
N ILE A 7 13.12 0.02 -4.10
CA ILE A 7 12.47 -1.11 -3.44
C ILE A 7 13.26 -1.54 -2.21
N ARG A 8 12.54 -1.66 -1.09
CA ARG A 8 13.08 -2.14 0.18
C ARG A 8 12.72 -3.60 0.36
N GLU A 9 13.67 -4.41 0.77
CA GLU A 9 13.38 -5.84 0.97
C GLU A 9 12.41 -6.08 2.13
N ASP A 10 12.52 -5.28 3.20
CA ASP A 10 11.77 -5.39 4.46
C ASP A 10 10.39 -4.68 4.44
N LYS A 11 10.15 -3.82 3.44
CA LYS A 11 8.94 -3.01 3.30
C LYS A 11 8.32 -3.15 1.93
N ILE A 12 7.01 -3.31 1.89
CA ILE A 12 6.22 -3.37 0.65
C ILE A 12 5.58 -2.00 0.41
N TRP A 13 5.64 -1.54 -0.84
CA TRP A 13 4.91 -0.38 -1.31
C TRP A 13 4.06 -0.76 -2.52
N ILE A 14 2.75 -0.50 -2.42
CA ILE A 14 1.80 -0.61 -3.52
C ILE A 14 1.36 0.81 -3.89
N SER A 15 1.90 1.33 -4.98
CA SER A 15 1.69 2.71 -5.43
C SER A 15 0.30 2.98 -6.03
N LYS A 16 -0.46 1.92 -6.32
CA LYS A 16 -1.87 1.95 -6.70
C LYS A 16 -2.50 0.63 -6.23
N PHE A 17 -3.13 0.65 -5.07
CA PHE A 17 -3.87 -0.49 -4.53
C PHE A 17 -5.26 -0.56 -5.17
N MET A 18 -5.97 0.58 -5.15
CA MET A 18 -7.28 0.73 -5.76
C MET A 18 -7.49 2.19 -6.20
N GLU A 19 -8.44 2.39 -7.10
CA GLU A 19 -8.99 3.71 -7.37
C GLU A 19 -10.11 3.98 -6.37
N LEU A 20 -10.09 5.17 -5.78
CA LEU A 20 -11.07 5.63 -4.81
C LEU A 20 -12.16 6.51 -5.46
N GLY A 21 -12.04 6.76 -6.78
CA GLY A 21 -13.12 7.25 -7.65
C GLY A 21 -14.01 8.34 -7.05
N LYS A 22 -15.29 7.98 -6.87
CA LYS A 22 -16.43 8.84 -6.43
C LYS A 22 -16.38 9.28 -4.96
N GLY A 23 -15.32 8.97 -4.22
CA GLY A 23 -15.16 9.48 -2.86
C GLY A 23 -15.29 11.01 -2.82
N LEU A 24 -15.75 11.55 -1.69
CA LEU A 24 -15.63 12.98 -1.44
C LEU A 24 -14.16 13.29 -1.22
N TRP A 25 -13.68 14.32 -1.92
CA TRP A 25 -12.29 14.76 -1.86
C TRP A 25 -12.28 16.26 -1.65
N GLY A 26 -11.86 16.71 -0.48
CA GLY A 26 -11.70 18.13 -0.19
C GLY A 26 -10.57 18.36 0.80
N ASP A 27 -10.85 19.24 1.74
CA ASP A 27 -10.01 19.62 2.87
C ASP A 27 -10.70 19.34 4.22
N ASN A 28 -11.81 18.61 4.21
CA ASN A 28 -12.51 18.17 5.40
C ASN A 28 -11.93 16.82 5.88
N PRO A 29 -11.35 16.72 7.08
CA PRO A 29 -10.84 15.46 7.62
C PRO A 29 -11.86 14.30 7.64
N ALA A 30 -13.16 14.59 7.75
CA ALA A 30 -14.22 13.58 7.70
C ALA A 30 -14.30 12.85 6.34
N ASP A 31 -13.81 13.47 5.26
CA ASP A 31 -13.72 12.80 3.96
C ASP A 31 -12.85 11.54 4.03
N LEU A 32 -11.82 11.54 4.89
CA LEU A 32 -10.92 10.38 5.05
C LEU A 32 -11.62 9.17 5.67
N GLU A 33 -12.62 9.38 6.54
CA GLU A 33 -13.43 8.30 7.11
C GLU A 33 -14.21 7.59 5.99
N THR A 34 -14.84 8.37 5.10
CA THR A 34 -15.55 7.81 3.93
C THR A 34 -14.59 7.07 2.99
N LEU A 35 -13.39 7.60 2.75
CA LEU A 35 -12.39 6.92 1.92
C LEU A 35 -11.85 5.63 2.56
N LEU A 36 -11.75 5.60 3.90
CA LEU A 36 -11.40 4.39 4.65
C LEU A 36 -12.51 3.34 4.54
N ASP A 37 -13.78 3.72 4.68
CA ASP A 37 -14.91 2.81 4.52
C ASP A 37 -14.97 2.20 3.12
N LEU A 38 -14.72 3.00 2.09
CA LEU A 38 -14.61 2.50 0.72
C LEU A 38 -13.49 1.48 0.56
N PHE A 39 -12.34 1.69 1.21
CA PHE A 39 -11.25 0.72 1.21
C PHE A 39 -11.65 -0.58 1.92
N LEU A 40 -12.24 -0.49 3.12
CA LEU A 40 -12.64 -1.68 3.89
C LEU A 40 -13.70 -2.49 3.14
N ALA A 41 -14.72 -1.85 2.57
CA ALA A 41 -15.71 -2.51 1.73
C ALA A 41 -15.10 -3.11 0.46
N HIS A 42 -14.07 -2.48 -0.11
CA HIS A 42 -13.35 -3.04 -1.25
C HIS A 42 -12.62 -4.34 -0.88
N LEU A 43 -12.08 -4.45 0.34
CA LEU A 43 -11.44 -5.67 0.82
C LEU A 43 -12.38 -6.88 0.90
N ASP A 44 -13.70 -6.68 0.97
CA ASP A 44 -14.68 -7.77 0.97
C ASP A 44 -14.73 -8.58 -0.32
N HIS A 45 -14.24 -8.02 -1.42
CA HIS A 45 -14.16 -8.69 -2.70
C HIS A 45 -12.88 -9.51 -2.87
N TYR A 46 -11.94 -9.43 -1.92
CA TYR A 46 -10.69 -10.19 -1.96
C TYR A 46 -10.72 -11.38 -1.01
N GLU A 47 -10.46 -12.57 -1.55
CA GLU A 47 -10.07 -13.73 -0.75
C GLU A 47 -8.58 -13.62 -0.36
N ARG A 48 -7.73 -13.18 -1.30
CA ARG A 48 -6.28 -13.04 -1.12
C ARG A 48 -5.76 -11.83 -1.88
N VAL A 49 -4.69 -11.22 -1.37
CA VAL A 49 -3.96 -10.14 -2.01
C VAL A 49 -2.53 -10.59 -2.29
N LEU A 50 -2.20 -10.82 -3.55
CA LEU A 50 -0.87 -11.27 -3.97
C LEU A 50 -0.11 -10.16 -4.68
N ILE A 51 1.19 -10.05 -4.38
CA ILE A 51 2.10 -9.13 -5.03
C ILE A 51 3.36 -9.85 -5.50
N LEU A 52 3.62 -9.78 -6.80
CA LEU A 52 4.92 -10.11 -7.36
C LEU A 52 5.84 -8.89 -7.26
N ARG A 53 7.02 -9.08 -6.68
CA ARG A 53 8.03 -8.05 -6.43
C ARG A 53 9.32 -8.41 -7.15
N ALA A 54 9.93 -7.44 -7.84
CA ALA A 54 11.27 -7.55 -8.42
C ALA A 54 12.25 -6.79 -7.52
N LEU A 55 12.88 -7.49 -6.57
CA LEU A 55 13.82 -6.93 -5.61
C LEU A 55 15.13 -6.50 -6.26
N GLN A 56 15.59 -7.30 -7.23
CA GLN A 56 16.77 -7.02 -8.01
C GLN A 56 16.48 -7.29 -9.49
N LYS A 57 17.05 -6.45 -10.35
CA LYS A 57 16.91 -6.55 -11.81
C LYS A 57 18.25 -6.95 -12.44
N ALA A 58 18.22 -7.20 -13.74
CA ALA A 58 19.33 -7.67 -14.55
C ALA A 58 20.72 -7.10 -14.15
N PRO A 59 21.78 -7.93 -14.25
CA PRO A 59 21.78 -9.31 -14.78
C PRO A 59 21.28 -10.35 -13.78
N ASN A 60 21.34 -10.07 -12.48
CA ASN A 60 20.91 -10.96 -11.40
C ASN A 60 19.51 -10.58 -10.93
N TRP A 61 18.52 -11.36 -11.34
CA TRP A 61 17.14 -11.14 -10.96
C TRP A 61 16.82 -11.78 -9.61
N ILE A 62 16.09 -11.05 -8.79
CA ILE A 62 15.48 -11.57 -7.56
C ILE A 62 14.02 -11.19 -7.57
N TYR A 63 13.14 -12.19 -7.54
CA TYR A 63 11.69 -12.01 -7.46
C TYR A 63 11.12 -12.65 -6.20
N GLU A 64 10.07 -12.05 -5.64
CA GLU A 64 9.27 -12.62 -4.56
C GLU A 64 7.77 -12.58 -4.92
N LEU A 65 7.06 -13.68 -4.65
CA LEU A 65 5.61 -13.68 -4.59
C LEU A 65 5.19 -13.60 -3.12
N VAL A 66 4.57 -12.49 -2.74
CA VAL A 66 4.16 -12.22 -1.36
C VAL A 66 2.63 -12.12 -1.28
N GLU A 67 2.03 -12.78 -0.31
CA GLU A 67 0.64 -12.56 0.08
C GLU A 67 0.55 -11.57 1.23
N VAL A 68 -0.26 -10.54 1.05
CA VAL A 68 -0.63 -9.60 2.10
C VAL A 68 -1.90 -10.12 2.76
N PRO A 69 -1.87 -10.50 4.05
CA PRO A 69 -3.06 -11.02 4.71
C PRO A 69 -4.19 -9.98 4.72
N LYS A 70 -5.39 -10.36 4.27
CA LYS A 70 -6.56 -9.47 4.34
C LYS A 70 -6.80 -8.98 5.77
N ALA A 71 -6.68 -9.86 6.76
CA ALA A 71 -6.83 -9.52 8.17
C ALA A 71 -5.85 -8.42 8.64
N LEU A 72 -4.64 -8.37 8.08
CA LEU A 72 -3.68 -7.30 8.36
C LEU A 72 -4.20 -5.96 7.81
N LEU A 73 -4.71 -5.95 6.58
CA LEU A 73 -5.27 -4.75 5.96
C LEU A 73 -6.53 -4.23 6.68
N MET A 74 -7.37 -5.14 7.20
CA MET A 74 -8.57 -4.79 7.97
C MET A 74 -8.26 -4.03 9.26
N LEU A 75 -7.04 -4.11 9.80
CA LEU A 75 -6.61 -3.29 10.94
C LEU A 75 -6.64 -1.79 10.64
N ALA A 76 -6.73 -1.39 9.37
CA ALA A 76 -6.92 0.01 9.01
C ALA A 76 -8.21 0.62 9.59
N GLY A 77 -9.23 -0.19 9.90
CA GLY A 77 -10.48 0.29 10.50
C GLY A 77 -10.32 0.89 11.90
N SER A 78 -9.20 0.61 12.59
CA SER A 78 -8.83 1.25 13.85
C SER A 78 -7.58 2.13 13.73
N GLY A 79 -7.13 2.40 12.50
CA GLY A 79 -5.96 3.23 12.25
C GLY A 79 -6.21 4.72 12.51
N LYS A 80 -5.12 5.46 12.74
CA LYS A 80 -5.20 6.91 12.99
C LYS A 80 -5.26 7.66 11.66
N LEU A 81 -6.36 8.34 11.40
CA LEU A 81 -6.51 9.22 10.25
C LEU A 81 -5.81 10.56 10.47
N GLU A 82 -5.16 11.06 9.43
CA GLU A 82 -4.52 12.38 9.43
C GLU A 82 -4.57 13.01 8.03
N MET A 83 -5.26 14.14 7.92
CA MET A 83 -5.22 14.97 6.72
C MET A 83 -4.02 15.92 6.77
N LYS A 84 -3.28 16.04 5.67
CA LYS A 84 -2.15 16.97 5.56
C LYS A 84 -2.66 18.37 5.14
N THR A 85 -3.27 19.08 6.08
CA THR A 85 -3.85 20.42 5.87
C THR A 85 -2.85 21.43 5.31
N GLU A 86 -1.59 21.35 5.74
CA GLU A 86 -0.49 22.22 5.28
C GLU A 86 0.03 21.90 3.88
N SER A 87 -0.42 20.80 3.26
CA SER A 87 -0.03 20.45 1.89
C SER A 87 -0.52 21.50 0.90
N ARG A 88 0.32 21.87 -0.07
CA ARG A 88 -0.09 22.74 -1.20
C ARG A 88 -0.97 22.01 -2.22
N GLN A 89 -1.08 20.69 -2.13
CA GLN A 89 -1.90 19.87 -3.01
C GLN A 89 -3.40 20.05 -2.68
N PHE A 90 -4.24 20.08 -3.72
CA PHE A 90 -5.69 20.00 -3.60
C PHE A 90 -6.25 18.97 -4.59
N PRO A 91 -7.19 18.10 -4.19
CA PRO A 91 -7.65 17.80 -2.83
C PRO A 91 -6.52 17.48 -1.83
N LYS A 92 -6.76 17.70 -0.52
CA LYS A 92 -5.73 17.51 0.50
C LYS A 92 -5.39 16.02 0.63
N PRO A 93 -4.11 15.63 0.61
CA PRO A 93 -3.75 14.24 0.80
C PRO A 93 -3.98 13.83 2.26
N GLY A 94 -4.35 12.56 2.44
CA GLY A 94 -4.61 11.98 3.75
C GLY A 94 -3.79 10.73 4.01
N TYR A 95 -3.69 10.37 5.29
CA TYR A 95 -3.08 9.14 5.75
C TYR A 95 -3.99 8.39 6.71
N CYS A 96 -3.90 7.06 6.71
CA CYS A 96 -4.32 6.21 7.83
C CYS A 96 -3.08 5.47 8.34
N PHE A 97 -2.66 5.72 9.58
CA PHE A 97 -1.52 5.07 10.20
C PHE A 97 -1.98 3.85 11.00
N VAL A 98 -1.46 2.67 10.67
CA VAL A 98 -1.81 1.42 11.35
C VAL A 98 -0.61 0.92 12.14
N ARG A 99 -0.80 0.74 13.45
CA ARG A 99 0.27 0.42 14.40
C ARG A 99 -0.15 -0.68 15.36
N GLU A 100 0.85 -1.42 15.84
CA GLU A 100 0.74 -2.34 16.97
C GLU A 100 1.77 -1.90 18.03
N GLY A 101 1.28 -1.25 19.09
CA GLY A 101 2.13 -0.50 20.01
C GLY A 101 2.93 0.58 19.27
N GLU A 102 4.25 0.62 19.50
CA GLU A 102 5.18 1.54 18.82
C GLU A 102 5.53 1.12 17.39
N THR A 103 5.12 -0.07 16.96
CA THR A 103 5.49 -0.61 15.64
C THR A 103 4.49 -0.19 14.57
N GLU A 104 4.95 0.55 13.56
CA GLU A 104 4.15 0.85 12.36
C GLU A 104 4.07 -0.37 11.43
N LEU A 105 2.85 -0.88 11.26
CA LEU A 105 2.57 -2.03 10.40
C LEU A 105 2.51 -1.61 8.93
N PHE A 106 1.75 -0.56 8.63
CA PHE A 106 1.63 0.07 7.31
C PHE A 106 0.94 1.43 7.41
N GLN A 107 0.90 2.13 6.28
CA GLN A 107 0.15 3.35 6.10
C GLN A 107 -0.74 3.22 4.87
N LEU A 108 -1.98 3.66 4.97
CA LEU A 108 -2.76 4.03 3.80
C LEU A 108 -2.43 5.48 3.45
N TYR A 109 -2.23 5.75 2.16
CA TYR A 109 -2.08 7.11 1.64
C TYR A 109 -3.18 7.38 0.63
N PHE A 110 -4.05 8.32 0.98
CA PHE A 110 -5.16 8.79 0.17
C PHE A 110 -4.66 9.90 -0.75
N ASP A 111 -4.40 9.53 -2.00
CA ASP A 111 -3.82 10.41 -3.01
C ASP A 111 -4.92 11.01 -3.88
N GLY A 112 -5.37 12.21 -3.50
CA GLY A 112 -6.42 12.96 -4.19
C GLY A 112 -6.00 13.59 -5.52
N GLY A 113 -4.79 13.31 -6.03
CA GLY A 113 -4.34 13.77 -7.34
C GLY A 113 -5.18 13.23 -8.51
N SER A 114 -4.71 13.38 -9.75
CA SER A 114 -5.48 13.06 -10.96
C SER A 114 -6.06 11.65 -11.00
N GLU A 115 -5.36 10.67 -10.44
CA GLU A 115 -5.79 9.26 -10.42
C GLU A 115 -6.71 8.91 -9.24
N ARG A 116 -6.85 9.79 -8.22
CA ARG A 116 -7.65 9.57 -7.01
C ARG A 116 -7.53 8.15 -6.48
N LYS A 117 -6.35 7.79 -5.98
CA LYS A 117 -5.98 6.41 -5.67
C LYS A 117 -5.60 6.22 -4.21
N LEU A 118 -5.72 4.98 -3.78
CA LEU A 118 -5.16 4.53 -2.51
C LEU A 118 -3.78 3.94 -2.77
N GLN A 119 -2.79 4.34 -1.97
CA GLN A 119 -1.51 3.65 -1.91
C GLN A 119 -1.36 2.94 -0.56
N LEU A 120 -0.69 1.79 -0.56
CA LEU A 120 -0.28 1.09 0.65
C LEU A 120 1.22 1.28 0.84
N LYS A 121 1.63 2.02 1.87
CA LYS A 121 3.04 2.39 2.12
C LYS A 121 3.56 1.70 3.37
N ASN A 122 4.88 1.52 3.42
CA ASN A 122 5.61 1.02 4.59
C ASN A 122 5.09 -0.30 5.18
N LEU A 123 4.41 -1.14 4.38
CA LEU A 123 3.87 -2.41 4.84
C LEU A 123 5.03 -3.32 5.28
N LEU A 124 5.04 -3.71 6.54
CA LEU A 124 6.02 -4.63 7.11
C LEU A 124 5.93 -6.00 6.45
N LYS A 125 6.95 -6.38 5.66
CA LYS A 125 6.99 -7.68 4.98
C LYS A 125 6.95 -8.85 5.97
N CYS A 126 7.53 -8.70 7.16
CA CYS A 126 7.50 -9.74 8.19
C CYS A 126 6.08 -10.06 8.71
N ARG A 127 5.08 -9.21 8.42
CA ARG A 127 3.66 -9.48 8.69
C ARG A 127 2.93 -10.08 7.47
N CYS A 128 3.65 -10.38 6.40
CA CYS A 128 3.14 -10.99 5.18
C CYS A 128 3.70 -12.40 5.01
N MET A 129 3.16 -13.14 4.04
CA MET A 129 3.62 -14.49 3.72
C MET A 129 4.39 -14.48 2.40
N VAL A 130 5.63 -14.95 2.40
CA VAL A 130 6.39 -15.17 1.15
C VAL A 130 6.08 -16.58 0.66
N HIS A 131 5.36 -16.67 -0.46
CA HIS A 131 5.01 -17.95 -1.08
C HIS A 131 6.15 -18.54 -1.88
N ALA A 132 6.91 -17.67 -2.55
CA ALA A 132 8.02 -18.10 -3.39
C ALA A 132 9.04 -16.98 -3.55
N ARG A 133 10.29 -17.38 -3.77
CA ARG A 133 11.41 -16.52 -4.13
C ARG A 133 12.17 -17.18 -5.26
N TRP A 134 12.48 -16.40 -6.29
CA TRP A 134 13.26 -16.85 -7.44
C TRP A 134 14.50 -15.99 -7.59
N GLU A 135 15.63 -16.63 -7.82
CA GLU A 135 16.90 -15.97 -8.08
C GLU A 135 17.53 -16.61 -9.31
N PHE A 136 17.86 -15.79 -10.31
CA PHE A 136 18.49 -16.27 -11.55
C PHE A 136 19.31 -15.18 -12.21
N THR A 137 20.38 -15.59 -12.88
CA THR A 137 21.24 -14.71 -13.67
C THR A 137 20.95 -14.94 -15.14
N ILE A 138 20.79 -13.86 -15.90
CA ILE A 138 20.79 -13.94 -17.37
C ILE A 138 22.26 -13.90 -17.82
N PRO A 139 22.80 -14.96 -18.44
CA PRO A 139 24.16 -14.95 -18.96
C PRO A 139 24.35 -13.83 -20.00
N GLU A 140 25.54 -13.24 -20.06
CA GLU A 140 25.93 -12.41 -21.20
C GLU A 140 25.98 -13.29 -22.45
N ALA A 141 25.48 -12.75 -23.57
CA ALA A 141 25.45 -13.43 -24.87
C ALA A 141 26.85 -13.46 -25.52
#